data_AF-A0AAU0VEI0-F1
#
_entry.id   AF-A0AAU0VEI0-F1
#
_cell.length_a   1.000
_cell.length_b   1.000
_cell.length_c   1.000
_cell.angle_alpha   90.00
_cell.angle_beta   90.00
_cell.angle_gamma   90.00
#
_symmetry.space_group_name_H-M   'P 1'
#
loop_
_entity.id
_entity.type
_entity.pdbx_description
1 polymer ?
#
loop_
_entity_poly.entity_id
_entity_poly.type
_entity_poly.pdbx_seq_one_letter_code
_entity_poly.pdbx_strand_id
1 'polypeptide(L)'
;MVDHVQAYAKGAKDGYQDKREENGKEHARLDKAHDQHKAKQQDPKKDDPQQQGTKVAGPDGQTLVIAPPDEKDDGMSTDVKPLLVKEIDPNTLTLGTDGAAGAVSRKELRNFKQYERKLEAKENHLVKVADACKSLEAAAEDESRDCQQLAEQAKAVKGGEKLAAKLSRLADSAKAQATEAAELRKRAQRAAEMCRVVLTNIGTRYAPLYKAVVDSDETKPAELRFYNDKGSYATAA
;
A
#
# COMPACT_ATOMS: atom_id res chain seq x y z
N MET A 1 34.96 49.84 15.48
CA MET A 1 34.45 48.45 15.63
C MET A 1 32.98 48.34 15.12
N VAL A 2 32.64 48.98 14.00
CA VAL A 2 31.23 49.11 13.52
C VAL A 2 31.05 48.64 12.06
N ASP A 3 32.09 48.67 11.22
CA ASP A 3 31.97 48.32 9.79
C ASP A 3 31.78 46.81 9.50
N HIS A 4 32.40 45.94 10.29
CA HIS A 4 32.30 44.48 10.06
C HIS A 4 30.91 43.93 10.38
N VAL A 5 30.18 44.55 11.31
CA VAL A 5 28.83 44.11 11.71
C VAL A 5 27.80 44.49 10.64
N GLN A 6 27.94 45.67 10.02
CA GLN A 6 27.08 46.08 8.91
C GLN A 6 27.32 45.24 7.65
N ALA A 7 28.57 44.88 7.34
CA ALA A 7 28.88 44.01 6.20
C ALA A 7 28.28 42.61 6.36
N TYR A 8 28.34 42.03 7.57
CA TYR A 8 27.77 40.72 7.85
C TYR A 8 26.23 40.73 7.80
N ALA A 9 25.60 41.76 8.34
CA ALA A 9 24.15 41.93 8.29
C ALA A 9 23.65 42.18 6.85
N LYS A 10 24.41 42.90 6.03
CA LYS A 10 24.08 43.16 4.63
C LYS A 10 24.26 41.92 3.76
N GLY A 11 25.37 41.19 3.91
CA GLY A 11 25.60 39.94 3.18
C GLY A 11 24.60 38.83 3.52
N ALA A 12 24.16 38.75 4.77
CA ALA A 12 23.12 37.80 5.18
C ALA A 12 21.73 38.15 4.61
N LYS A 13 21.43 39.45 4.45
CA LYS A 13 20.18 39.92 3.85
C LYS A 13 20.17 39.73 2.33
N ASP A 14 21.30 39.99 1.68
CA ASP A 14 21.51 39.80 0.24
C ASP A 14 21.37 38.32 -0.13
N GLY A 15 22.10 37.42 0.54
CA GLY A 15 22.00 35.97 0.29
C GLY A 15 20.62 35.36 0.59
N TYR A 16 19.81 36.00 1.44
CA TYR A 16 18.42 35.59 1.68
C TYR A 16 17.47 36.09 0.59
N GLN A 17 17.74 37.26 0.02
CA GLN A 17 16.99 37.82 -1.12
C GLN A 17 17.33 37.08 -2.41
N ASP A 18 18.61 36.79 -2.66
CA ASP A 18 19.08 36.01 -3.81
C ASP A 18 18.44 34.61 -3.84
N LYS A 19 18.43 33.90 -2.71
CA LYS A 19 17.77 32.58 -2.61
C LYS A 19 16.25 32.67 -2.82
N ARG A 20 15.62 33.77 -2.43
CA ARG A 20 14.18 33.97 -2.63
C ARG A 20 13.86 34.27 -4.10
N GLU A 21 14.72 35.03 -4.77
CA GLU A 21 14.59 35.31 -6.20
C GLU A 21 14.90 34.08 -7.06
N GLU A 22 15.91 33.28 -6.71
CA GLU A 22 16.21 32.01 -7.36
C GLU A 22 15.05 31.01 -7.20
N ASN A 23 14.52 30.85 -5.98
CA ASN A 23 13.35 30.00 -5.75
C ASN A 23 12.12 30.49 -6.53
N GLY A 24 11.94 31.80 -6.66
CA GLY A 24 10.86 32.38 -7.47
C GLY A 24 10.99 32.06 -8.96
N LYS A 25 12.22 32.10 -9.49
CA LYS A 25 12.52 31.72 -10.90
C LYS A 25 12.32 30.22 -11.13
N GLU A 26 12.71 29.38 -10.17
CA GLU A 26 12.51 27.94 -10.27
C GLU A 26 11.04 27.55 -10.15
N HIS A 27 10.27 28.19 -9.26
CA HIS A 27 8.82 28.03 -9.21
C HIS A 27 8.16 28.42 -10.52
N ALA A 28 8.49 29.58 -11.09
CA ALA A 28 7.94 30.01 -12.37
C ALA A 28 8.32 29.05 -13.52
N ARG A 29 9.49 28.40 -13.45
CA ARG A 29 9.90 27.37 -14.42
C ARG A 29 9.06 26.10 -14.26
N LEU A 30 8.82 25.66 -13.03
CA LEU A 30 8.02 24.48 -12.71
C LEU A 30 6.55 24.70 -13.07
N ASP A 31 5.99 25.88 -12.82
CA ASP A 31 4.63 26.24 -13.22
C ASP A 31 4.49 26.24 -14.75
N LYS A 32 5.43 26.83 -15.49
CA LYS A 32 5.44 26.76 -16.97
C LYS A 32 5.56 25.32 -17.48
N ALA A 33 6.38 24.49 -16.83
CA ALA A 33 6.51 23.08 -17.20
C ALA A 33 5.21 22.31 -16.92
N HIS A 34 4.53 22.61 -15.82
CA HIS A 34 3.23 22.04 -15.46
C HIS A 34 2.15 22.45 -16.48
N ASP A 35 2.09 23.73 -16.86
CA ASP A 35 1.13 24.21 -17.85
C ASP A 35 1.37 23.62 -19.24
N GLN A 36 2.64 23.48 -19.65
CA GLN A 36 2.99 22.78 -20.90
C GLN A 36 2.61 21.29 -20.87
N HIS A 37 2.77 20.62 -19.73
CA HIS A 37 2.38 19.23 -19.57
C HIS A 37 0.85 19.05 -19.59
N LYS A 38 0.13 20.00 -18.99
CA LYS A 38 -1.33 20.06 -19.02
C LYS A 38 -1.87 20.33 -20.42
N ALA A 39 -1.23 21.22 -21.19
CA ALA A 39 -1.58 21.49 -22.57
C ALA A 39 -1.36 20.26 -23.48
N LYS A 40 -0.27 19.50 -23.27
CA LYS A 40 -0.02 18.23 -24.00
C LYS A 40 -1.02 17.12 -23.66
N GLN A 41 -1.70 17.19 -22.52
CA GLN A 41 -2.78 16.26 -22.16
C GLN A 41 -4.14 16.65 -22.77
N GLN A 42 -4.25 17.82 -23.42
CA GLN A 42 -5.50 18.32 -23.99
C GLN A 42 -5.66 18.10 -25.51
N ASP A 43 -4.71 17.45 -26.18
CA ASP A 43 -4.94 16.98 -27.55
C ASP A 43 -6.00 15.84 -27.53
N PRO A 44 -7.14 15.99 -28.24
CA PRO A 44 -8.23 15.03 -28.15
C PRO A 44 -7.84 13.71 -28.83
N LYS A 45 -7.58 12.68 -28.03
CA LYS A 45 -7.79 11.30 -28.50
C LYS A 45 -9.27 11.12 -28.74
N LYS A 46 -9.61 10.88 -30.01
CA LYS A 46 -10.95 10.48 -30.44
C LYS A 46 -11.36 9.18 -29.74
N ASP A 47 -12.61 9.19 -29.30
CA ASP A 47 -13.46 8.07 -28.92
C ASP A 47 -12.96 7.17 -27.78
N ASP A 48 -13.40 7.46 -26.56
CA ASP A 48 -13.81 6.42 -25.61
C ASP A 48 -14.81 6.95 -24.56
N PRO A 49 -15.77 6.12 -24.08
CA PRO A 49 -16.88 6.58 -23.24
C PRO A 49 -16.47 6.98 -21.82
N GLN A 50 -17.16 7.99 -21.29
CA GLN A 50 -17.00 8.62 -19.98
C GLN A 50 -16.71 7.65 -18.81
N GLN A 51 -15.51 7.72 -18.24
CA GLN A 51 -15.21 7.19 -16.90
C GLN A 51 -15.19 8.33 -15.86
N GLN A 52 -16.25 8.44 -15.07
CA GLN A 52 -16.33 9.35 -13.92
C GLN A 52 -15.63 8.72 -12.71
N GLY A 53 -14.32 8.95 -12.56
CA GLY A 53 -13.54 8.53 -11.37
C GLY A 53 -13.77 9.41 -10.15
N THR A 54 -13.64 8.82 -8.95
CA THR A 54 -13.76 9.52 -7.67
C THR A 54 -12.44 10.19 -7.32
N LYS A 55 -12.45 11.51 -7.12
CA LYS A 55 -11.26 12.30 -6.76
C LYS A 55 -11.03 12.24 -5.25
N VAL A 56 -9.86 11.78 -4.82
CA VAL A 56 -9.48 11.73 -3.40
C VAL A 56 -8.23 12.58 -3.19
N ALA A 57 -8.26 13.49 -2.23
CA ALA A 57 -7.11 14.34 -1.89
C ALA A 57 -6.14 13.55 -0.99
N GLY A 58 -4.92 13.34 -1.47
CA GLY A 58 -3.83 12.80 -0.67
C GLY A 58 -3.24 13.84 0.29
N PRO A 59 -2.48 13.40 1.32
CA PRO A 59 -1.92 14.28 2.35
C PRO A 59 -0.96 15.36 1.83
N ASP A 60 -0.41 15.19 0.63
CA ASP A 60 0.52 16.14 0.00
C ASP A 60 -0.15 17.06 -1.05
N GLY A 61 -1.49 17.16 -1.05
CA GLY A 61 -2.24 18.01 -1.98
C GLY A 61 -2.40 17.44 -3.39
N GLN A 62 -1.89 16.24 -3.67
CA GLN A 62 -2.17 15.53 -4.92
C GLN A 62 -3.60 14.98 -4.94
N THR A 63 -4.35 15.33 -5.99
CA THR A 63 -5.67 14.75 -6.25
C THR A 63 -5.50 13.46 -7.04
N LEU A 64 -5.71 12.32 -6.39
CA LEU A 64 -5.73 11.02 -7.06
C LEU A 64 -7.12 10.79 -7.65
N VAL A 65 -7.19 10.63 -8.97
CA VAL A 65 -8.41 10.15 -9.64
C VAL A 65 -8.39 8.63 -9.52
N ILE A 66 -9.16 8.10 -8.59
CA ILE A 66 -9.38 6.65 -8.52
C ILE A 66 -10.46 6.36 -9.56
N ALA A 67 -10.07 5.74 -10.67
CA ALA A 67 -11.02 5.22 -11.64
C ALA A 67 -12.01 4.30 -10.90
N PRO A 68 -13.30 4.28 -11.27
CA PRO A 68 -14.20 3.25 -10.77
C PRO A 68 -13.54 1.88 -11.03
N PRO A 69 -13.66 0.90 -10.13
CA PRO A 69 -13.18 -0.44 -10.44
C PRO A 69 -13.85 -0.86 -11.75
N ASP A 70 -13.08 -1.04 -12.82
CA ASP A 70 -13.59 -1.64 -14.04
C ASP A 70 -14.13 -3.01 -13.63
N GLU A 71 -15.43 -3.25 -13.81
CA GLU A 71 -16.09 -4.50 -13.39
C GLU A 71 -15.53 -5.75 -14.10
N LYS A 72 -14.51 -5.61 -14.97
CA LYS A 72 -14.01 -6.67 -15.85
C LYS A 72 -12.49 -6.75 -16.02
N ASP A 73 -11.70 -5.88 -15.38
CA ASP A 73 -10.24 -6.01 -15.38
C ASP A 73 -9.70 -5.63 -13.99
N ASP A 74 -9.59 -6.64 -13.14
CA ASP A 74 -8.98 -6.57 -11.81
C ASP A 74 -7.44 -6.43 -11.87
N GLY A 75 -6.86 -6.28 -13.06
CA GLY A 75 -5.41 -6.18 -13.26
C GLY A 75 -4.67 -7.47 -12.89
N MET A 76 -5.40 -8.57 -12.69
CA MET A 76 -4.89 -9.86 -12.22
C MET A 76 -5.28 -10.93 -13.23
N SER A 77 -4.42 -11.17 -14.22
CA SER A 77 -4.59 -12.30 -15.13
C SER A 77 -4.69 -13.60 -14.33
N THR A 78 -5.81 -14.32 -14.49
CA THR A 78 -6.07 -15.64 -13.89
C THR A 78 -5.48 -16.77 -14.73
N ASP A 79 -5.13 -16.50 -15.99
CA ASP A 79 -4.48 -17.42 -16.92
C ASP A 79 -2.96 -17.46 -16.70
N VAL A 80 -2.53 -17.81 -15.49
CA VAL A 80 -1.11 -17.94 -15.15
C VAL A 80 -0.61 -19.34 -15.46
N LYS A 81 0.35 -19.44 -16.38
CA LYS A 81 1.01 -20.71 -16.73
C LYS A 81 2.31 -20.92 -15.94
N PRO A 82 2.63 -22.18 -15.58
CA PRO A 82 3.89 -22.51 -14.94
C PRO A 82 5.09 -22.24 -15.85
N LEU A 83 6.19 -21.76 -15.27
CA LEU A 83 7.49 -21.74 -15.93
C LEU A 83 8.17 -23.09 -15.75
N LEU A 84 8.71 -23.64 -16.84
CA LEU A 84 9.39 -24.93 -16.87
C LEU A 84 10.88 -24.72 -17.04
N VAL A 85 11.66 -25.57 -16.38
CA VAL A 85 13.11 -25.58 -16.47
C VAL A 85 13.53 -26.58 -17.54
N LYS A 86 14.43 -26.17 -18.43
CA LYS A 86 15.05 -27.02 -19.44
C LYS A 86 16.38 -27.58 -18.94
N GLU A 87 17.23 -26.71 -18.42
CA GLU A 87 18.58 -27.04 -17.94
C GLU A 87 18.88 -26.26 -16.66
N ILE A 88 19.69 -26.85 -15.78
CA ILE A 88 20.14 -26.24 -14.53
C ILE A 88 21.66 -26.31 -14.47
N ASP A 89 22.27 -25.18 -14.15
CA ASP A 89 23.68 -25.09 -13.82
C ASP A 89 23.86 -24.56 -12.37
N PRO A 90 25.11 -24.49 -11.86
CA PRO A 90 25.37 -24.03 -10.48
C PRO A 90 24.88 -22.61 -10.16
N ASN A 91 24.63 -21.76 -11.16
CA ASN A 91 24.32 -20.34 -11.02
C ASN A 91 23.00 -19.93 -11.68
N THR A 92 22.51 -20.66 -12.68
CA THR A 92 21.36 -20.29 -13.51
C THR A 92 20.45 -21.48 -13.84
N LEU A 93 19.19 -21.14 -14.14
CA LEU A 93 18.18 -22.05 -14.66
C LEU A 93 17.80 -21.56 -16.05
N THR A 94 17.97 -22.40 -17.06
CA THR A 94 17.51 -22.13 -18.42
C THR A 94 16.03 -22.49 -18.52
N LEU A 95 15.20 -21.54 -18.93
CA LEU A 95 13.76 -21.76 -19.04
C LEU A 95 13.42 -22.45 -20.38
N GLY A 96 12.53 -23.44 -20.32
CA GLY A 96 12.01 -24.16 -21.49
C GLY A 96 10.63 -23.67 -21.94
N THR A 97 10.07 -22.64 -21.29
CA THR A 97 8.74 -22.10 -21.62
C THR A 97 8.83 -21.11 -22.77
N ASP A 98 8.05 -21.34 -23.83
CA ASP A 98 7.98 -20.45 -25.00
C ASP A 98 7.61 -19.02 -24.59
N GLY A 99 8.41 -18.04 -25.06
CA GLY A 99 8.22 -16.63 -24.74
C GLY A 99 8.71 -16.18 -23.35
N ALA A 100 9.28 -17.08 -22.54
CA ALA A 100 9.95 -16.70 -21.29
C ALA A 100 11.39 -16.21 -21.53
N ALA A 101 11.92 -15.42 -20.59
CA ALA A 101 13.33 -15.02 -20.60
C ALA A 101 14.23 -16.28 -20.59
N GLY A 102 15.27 -16.32 -21.42
CA GLY A 102 16.03 -17.55 -21.68
C GLY A 102 16.69 -18.19 -20.45
N ALA A 103 17.12 -17.38 -19.46
CA ALA A 103 17.70 -17.88 -18.22
C ALA A 103 17.31 -17.03 -17.01
N VAL A 104 17.21 -17.66 -15.84
CA VAL A 104 16.97 -17.02 -14.53
C VAL A 104 18.10 -17.42 -13.60
N SER A 105 18.77 -16.46 -12.96
CA SER A 105 19.82 -16.79 -11.98
C SER A 105 19.21 -17.33 -10.67
N ARG A 106 19.96 -18.20 -9.98
CA ARG A 106 19.58 -18.67 -8.64
C ARG A 106 19.43 -17.53 -7.63
N LYS A 107 20.18 -16.44 -7.81
CA LYS A 107 20.05 -15.22 -6.99
C LYS A 107 18.70 -14.53 -7.22
N GLU A 108 18.27 -14.39 -8.46
CA GLU A 108 16.94 -13.84 -8.80
C GLU A 108 15.84 -14.74 -8.26
N LEU A 109 15.96 -16.06 -8.43
CA LEU A 109 14.99 -17.02 -7.91
C LEU A 109 14.85 -16.92 -6.38
N ARG A 110 15.96 -16.76 -5.67
CA ARG A 110 15.97 -16.53 -4.22
C ARG A 110 15.28 -15.22 -3.85
N ASN A 111 15.52 -14.15 -4.60
CA ASN A 111 14.85 -12.86 -4.38
C ASN A 111 13.34 -12.98 -4.59
N PHE A 112 12.90 -13.70 -5.62
CA PHE A 112 11.48 -13.98 -5.84
C PHE A 112 10.88 -14.76 -4.67
N LYS A 113 11.56 -15.79 -4.16
CA LYS A 113 11.08 -16.55 -3.01
C LYS A 113 10.99 -15.71 -1.74
N GLN A 114 11.91 -14.78 -1.54
CA GLN A 114 11.83 -13.82 -0.43
C GLN A 114 10.66 -12.85 -0.59
N TYR A 115 10.38 -12.39 -1.82
CA TYR A 115 9.22 -11.55 -2.10
C TYR A 115 7.91 -12.29 -1.84
N GLU A 116 7.78 -13.55 -2.29
CA GLU A 116 6.63 -14.42 -1.99
C GLU A 116 6.38 -14.51 -0.48
N ARG A 117 7.42 -14.79 0.33
CA ARG A 117 7.29 -14.84 1.80
C ARG A 117 6.87 -13.50 2.42
N LYS A 118 7.40 -12.38 1.92
CA LYS A 118 7.02 -11.04 2.40
C LYS A 118 5.56 -10.74 2.07
N LEU A 119 5.09 -11.18 0.90
CA LEU A 119 3.72 -11.03 0.47
C LEU A 119 2.76 -11.91 1.31
N GLU A 120 3.15 -13.14 1.63
CA GLU A 120 2.42 -14.03 2.55
C GLU A 120 2.34 -13.42 3.97
N ALA A 121 3.45 -12.88 4.48
CA ALA A 121 3.44 -12.16 5.76
C ALA A 121 2.52 -10.93 5.72
N LYS A 122 2.47 -10.23 4.58
CA LYS A 122 1.59 -9.07 4.38
C LYS A 122 0.12 -9.46 4.31
N GLU A 123 -0.24 -10.54 3.60
CA GLU A 123 -1.59 -11.11 3.60
C GLU A 123 -2.03 -11.42 5.03
N ASN A 124 -1.24 -12.21 5.75
CA ASN A 124 -1.52 -12.60 7.14
C ASN A 124 -1.69 -11.37 8.06
N HIS A 125 -0.87 -10.34 7.87
CA HIS A 125 -1.01 -9.09 8.62
C HIS A 125 -2.32 -8.37 8.29
N LEU A 126 -2.71 -8.28 7.02
CA LEU A 126 -3.95 -7.63 6.59
C LEU A 126 -5.20 -8.38 7.10
N VAL A 127 -5.16 -9.72 7.12
CA VAL A 127 -6.21 -10.54 7.75
C VAL A 127 -6.35 -10.18 9.24
N LYS A 128 -5.23 -10.12 9.99
CA LYS A 128 -5.25 -9.73 11.40
C LYS A 128 -5.79 -8.31 11.62
N VAL A 129 -5.45 -7.37 10.73
CA VAL A 129 -6.00 -6.00 10.79
C VAL A 129 -7.51 -6.02 10.57
N ALA A 130 -8.01 -6.80 9.61
CA ALA A 130 -9.45 -6.94 9.37
C ALA A 130 -10.18 -7.51 10.60
N ASP A 131 -9.61 -8.54 11.24
CA ASP A 131 -10.18 -9.14 12.46
C ASP A 131 -10.17 -8.19 13.66
N ALA A 132 -9.10 -7.40 13.82
CA ALA A 132 -9.02 -6.36 14.83
C ALA A 132 -10.08 -5.27 14.59
N CYS A 133 -10.26 -4.84 13.33
CA CYS A 133 -11.28 -3.85 12.97
C CYS A 133 -12.69 -4.38 13.21
N LYS A 134 -12.96 -5.66 12.94
CA LYS A 134 -14.23 -6.31 13.28
C LYS A 134 -14.52 -6.27 14.78
N SER A 135 -13.50 -6.51 15.60
CA SER A 135 -13.64 -6.47 17.05
C SER A 135 -13.89 -5.05 17.56
N LEU A 136 -13.21 -4.06 16.95
CA LEU A 136 -13.38 -2.64 17.27
C LEU A 136 -14.74 -2.10 16.83
N GLU A 137 -15.24 -2.54 15.67
CA GLU A 137 -16.60 -2.27 15.18
C GLU A 137 -17.63 -2.74 16.22
N ALA A 138 -17.57 -4.01 16.65
CA ALA A 138 -18.49 -4.56 17.64
C ALA A 138 -18.42 -3.82 18.99
N ALA A 139 -17.21 -3.56 19.49
CA ALA A 139 -17.03 -2.85 20.75
C ALA A 139 -17.61 -1.42 20.72
N ALA A 140 -17.41 -0.70 19.61
CA ALA A 140 -17.93 0.65 19.43
C ALA A 140 -19.46 0.68 19.24
N GLU A 141 -20.04 -0.34 18.60
CA GLU A 141 -21.49 -0.51 18.56
C GLU A 141 -22.10 -0.74 19.94
N ASP A 142 -21.48 -1.61 20.74
CA ASP A 142 -21.93 -1.89 22.10
C ASP A 142 -21.78 -0.66 23.00
N GLU A 143 -20.65 0.05 22.94
CA GLU A 143 -20.44 1.31 23.66
C GLU A 143 -21.49 2.37 23.27
N SER A 144 -21.86 2.45 21.99
CA SER A 144 -22.91 3.35 21.55
C SER A 144 -24.27 2.99 22.17
N ARG A 145 -24.64 1.71 22.18
CA ARG A 145 -25.89 1.23 22.79
C ARG A 145 -25.92 1.53 24.28
N ASP A 146 -24.82 1.26 24.99
CA ASP A 146 -24.70 1.52 26.42
C ASP A 146 -24.82 3.02 26.72
N CYS A 147 -24.14 3.87 25.94
CA CYS A 147 -24.25 5.33 26.07
C CYS A 147 -25.68 5.82 25.83
N GLN A 148 -26.39 5.26 24.84
CA GLN A 148 -27.80 5.60 24.60
C GLN A 148 -28.70 5.18 25.76
N GLN A 149 -28.53 3.97 26.29
CA GLN A 149 -29.31 3.50 27.44
C GLN A 149 -29.07 4.36 28.68
N LEU A 150 -27.80 4.67 28.98
CA LEU A 150 -27.43 5.55 30.08
C LEU A 150 -27.94 6.98 29.87
N ALA A 151 -27.97 7.48 28.63
CA ALA A 151 -28.53 8.79 28.32
C ALA A 151 -30.03 8.86 28.65
N GLU A 152 -30.79 7.82 28.32
CA GLU A 152 -32.22 7.73 28.66
C GLU A 152 -32.44 7.65 30.18
N GLN A 153 -31.62 6.85 30.90
CA GLN A 153 -31.66 6.80 32.36
C GLN A 153 -31.33 8.15 33.00
N ALA A 154 -30.34 8.86 32.47
CA ALA A 154 -29.95 10.18 32.96
C ALA A 154 -31.06 11.21 32.82
N LYS A 155 -31.93 11.12 31.81
CA LYS A 155 -33.10 12.00 31.67
C LYS A 155 -34.15 11.80 32.77
N ALA A 156 -34.22 10.60 33.37
CA ALA A 156 -35.12 10.33 34.49
C ALA A 156 -34.62 10.90 35.83
N VAL A 157 -33.37 11.36 35.89
CA VAL A 157 -32.76 11.93 37.10
C VAL A 157 -32.82 13.45 37.05
N LYS A 158 -33.28 14.08 38.13
CA LYS A 158 -33.35 15.54 38.25
C LYS A 158 -31.96 16.17 38.10
N GLY A 159 -31.79 17.06 37.10
CA GLY A 159 -30.50 17.70 36.80
C GLY A 159 -29.58 16.85 35.90
N GLY A 160 -30.05 15.71 35.40
CA GLY A 160 -29.29 14.79 34.55
C GLY A 160 -29.19 15.21 33.08
N GLU A 161 -29.79 16.32 32.67
CA GLU A 161 -29.87 16.76 31.27
C GLU A 161 -28.48 17.01 30.66
N LYS A 162 -27.55 17.55 31.46
CA LYS A 162 -26.15 17.75 31.02
C LYS A 162 -25.43 16.42 30.83
N LEU A 163 -25.72 15.41 31.65
CA LEU A 163 -25.13 14.08 31.53
C LEU A 163 -25.72 13.35 30.32
N ALA A 164 -27.04 13.38 30.15
CA ALA A 164 -27.72 12.82 28.98
C ALA A 164 -27.16 13.40 27.67
N ALA A 165 -26.98 14.72 27.60
CA ALA A 165 -26.40 15.37 26.41
C ALA A 165 -24.96 14.92 26.12
N LYS A 166 -24.13 14.69 27.15
CA LYS A 166 -22.76 14.18 26.98
C LYS A 166 -22.77 12.73 26.50
N LEU A 167 -23.63 11.89 27.08
CA LEU A 167 -23.77 10.48 26.71
C LEU A 167 -24.29 10.32 25.27
N SER A 168 -25.24 11.15 24.83
CA SER A 168 -25.67 11.16 23.43
C SER A 168 -24.54 11.50 22.46
N ARG A 169 -23.71 12.50 22.80
CA ARG A 169 -22.53 12.83 21.98
C ARG A 169 -21.52 11.69 21.92
N LEU A 170 -21.28 11.04 23.07
CA LEU A 170 -20.39 9.88 23.12
C LEU A 170 -20.93 8.72 22.28
N ALA A 171 -22.24 8.46 22.32
CA ALA A 171 -22.89 7.47 21.48
C ALA A 171 -22.73 7.75 19.98
N ASP A 172 -22.81 9.03 19.57
CA ASP A 172 -22.61 9.44 18.18
C ASP A 172 -21.14 9.28 17.76
N SER A 173 -20.19 9.62 18.63
CA SER A 173 -18.76 9.36 18.37
C SER A 173 -18.45 7.87 18.25
N ALA A 174 -19.03 7.03 19.11
CA ALA A 174 -18.88 5.58 19.05
C ALA A 174 -19.44 5.00 17.73
N LYS A 175 -20.59 5.51 17.24
CA LYS A 175 -21.10 5.13 15.91
C LYS A 175 -20.19 5.53 14.76
N ALA A 176 -19.60 6.73 14.83
CA ALA A 176 -18.64 7.17 13.84
C ALA A 176 -17.42 6.24 13.82
N GLN A 177 -16.89 5.88 14.99
CA GLN A 177 -15.79 4.93 15.12
C GLN A 177 -16.14 3.53 14.58
N ALA A 178 -17.34 3.02 14.85
CA ALA A 178 -17.80 1.75 14.30
C ALA A 178 -17.85 1.79 12.75
N THR A 179 -18.33 2.91 12.18
CA THR A 179 -18.38 3.12 10.73
C THR A 179 -16.98 3.14 10.11
N GLU A 180 -16.04 3.86 10.71
CA GLU A 180 -14.65 3.92 10.25
C GLU A 180 -13.98 2.54 10.34
N ALA A 181 -14.21 1.80 11.42
CA ALA A 181 -13.70 0.45 11.60
C ALA A 181 -14.23 -0.52 10.53
N ALA A 182 -15.53 -0.44 10.22
CA ALA A 182 -16.15 -1.25 9.18
C ALA A 182 -15.55 -0.97 7.79
N GLU A 183 -15.29 0.30 7.47
CA GLU A 183 -14.65 0.68 6.21
C GLU A 183 -13.18 0.22 6.14
N LEU A 184 -12.42 0.38 7.23
CA LEU A 184 -11.04 -0.10 7.30
C LEU A 184 -10.97 -1.62 7.17
N ARG A 185 -11.89 -2.35 7.82
CA ARG A 185 -12.04 -3.79 7.70
C ARG A 185 -12.25 -4.21 6.24
N LYS A 186 -13.22 -3.61 5.54
CA LYS A 186 -13.49 -3.93 4.12
C LYS A 186 -12.24 -3.72 3.25
N ARG A 187 -11.52 -2.61 3.46
CA ARG A 187 -10.28 -2.32 2.72
C ARG A 187 -9.18 -3.34 3.02
N ALA A 188 -9.00 -3.70 4.29
CA ALA A 188 -8.02 -4.70 4.71
C ALA A 188 -8.33 -6.09 4.12
N GLN A 189 -9.61 -6.50 4.11
CA GLN A 189 -10.05 -7.74 3.49
C GLN A 189 -9.80 -7.77 1.98
N ARG A 190 -10.16 -6.70 1.27
CA ARG A 190 -9.88 -6.59 -0.17
C ARG A 190 -8.38 -6.66 -0.45
N ALA A 191 -7.57 -5.93 0.32
CA ALA A 191 -6.12 -5.95 0.17
C ALA A 191 -5.51 -7.33 0.46
N ALA A 192 -6.03 -8.06 1.46
CA ALA A 192 -5.62 -9.43 1.75
C ALA A 192 -5.95 -10.36 0.58
N GLU A 193 -7.14 -10.24 -0.01
CA GLU A 193 -7.52 -11.05 -1.17
C GLU A 193 -6.63 -10.77 -2.39
N MET A 194 -6.29 -9.50 -2.65
CA MET A 194 -5.32 -9.18 -3.71
C MET A 194 -3.96 -9.82 -3.46
N CYS A 195 -3.47 -9.81 -2.21
CA CYS A 195 -2.22 -10.47 -1.86
C CYS A 195 -2.31 -11.99 -2.12
N ARG A 196 -3.44 -12.62 -1.76
CA ARG A 196 -3.69 -14.05 -1.98
C ARG A 196 -3.71 -14.44 -3.45
N VAL A 197 -4.38 -13.64 -4.29
CA VAL A 197 -4.42 -13.88 -5.75
C VAL A 197 -3.00 -13.79 -6.31
N VAL A 198 -2.24 -12.76 -5.96
CA VAL A 198 -0.85 -12.62 -6.41
C VAL A 198 0.02 -13.76 -5.90
N LEU A 199 -0.13 -14.21 -4.65
CA LEU A 199 0.58 -15.37 -4.11
C LEU A 199 0.25 -16.65 -4.87
N THR A 200 -1.03 -16.86 -5.19
CA THR A 200 -1.48 -18.01 -5.99
C THR A 200 -0.84 -17.98 -7.38
N ASN A 201 -0.83 -16.82 -8.03
CA ASN A 201 -0.21 -16.62 -9.33
C ASN A 201 1.32 -16.85 -9.29
N ILE A 202 2.00 -16.33 -8.27
CA ILE A 202 3.44 -16.57 -8.06
C ILE A 202 3.69 -18.06 -7.83
N GLY A 203 2.90 -18.71 -6.99
CA GLY A 203 2.98 -20.15 -6.73
C GLY A 203 2.84 -20.96 -8.02
N THR A 204 1.79 -20.72 -8.80
CA THR A 204 1.57 -21.40 -10.08
C THR A 204 2.73 -21.18 -11.06
N ARG A 205 3.23 -19.94 -11.17
CA ARG A 205 4.26 -19.59 -12.15
C ARG A 205 5.66 -20.07 -11.78
N TYR A 206 6.05 -19.93 -10.50
CA TYR A 206 7.45 -20.07 -10.07
C TYR A 206 7.72 -21.30 -9.19
N ALA A 207 6.69 -21.95 -8.62
CA ALA A 207 6.92 -23.16 -7.80
C ALA A 207 7.68 -24.27 -8.52
N PRO A 208 7.46 -24.55 -9.82
CA PRO A 208 8.25 -25.55 -10.53
C PRO A 208 9.74 -25.20 -10.58
N LEU A 209 10.09 -23.91 -10.62
CA LEU A 209 11.50 -23.47 -10.60
C LEU A 209 12.13 -23.75 -9.24
N TYR A 210 11.43 -23.45 -8.13
CA TYR A 210 11.91 -23.75 -6.78
C TYR A 210 12.15 -25.25 -6.59
N LYS A 211 11.20 -26.06 -7.06
CA LYS A 211 11.31 -27.52 -7.02
C LYS A 211 12.50 -28.02 -7.84
N ALA A 212 12.65 -27.51 -9.07
CA ALA A 212 13.75 -27.89 -9.95
C ALA A 212 15.12 -27.57 -9.33
N VAL A 213 15.27 -26.45 -8.60
CA VAL A 213 16.48 -26.18 -7.82
C VAL A 213 16.62 -27.20 -6.70
N VAL A 214 15.61 -27.44 -5.87
CA VAL A 214 15.70 -28.42 -4.76
C VAL A 214 16.08 -29.82 -5.26
N ASP A 215 15.56 -30.23 -6.41
CA ASP A 215 15.78 -31.55 -7.01
C ASP A 215 17.10 -31.65 -7.82
N SER A 216 17.86 -30.56 -7.96
CA SER A 216 19.12 -30.52 -8.73
C SER A 216 20.32 -30.98 -7.90
N ASP A 217 21.19 -31.81 -8.50
CA ASP A 217 22.47 -32.25 -7.92
C ASP A 217 23.45 -31.08 -7.62
N GLU A 218 23.25 -29.94 -8.28
CA GLU A 218 24.06 -28.72 -8.11
C GLU A 218 23.65 -27.91 -6.86
N THR A 219 22.61 -28.34 -6.15
CA THR A 219 22.04 -27.58 -5.02
C THR A 219 22.77 -27.80 -3.72
N LYS A 220 23.23 -26.68 -3.16
CA LYS A 220 23.98 -26.67 -1.91
C LYS A 220 23.02 -26.89 -0.72
N PRO A 221 23.47 -27.53 0.38
CA PRO A 221 22.63 -27.77 1.56
C PRO A 221 21.95 -26.52 2.14
N ALA A 222 22.62 -25.35 2.09
CA ALA A 222 22.04 -24.08 2.54
C ALA A 222 20.89 -23.59 1.65
N GLU A 223 20.97 -23.85 0.34
CA GLU A 223 19.92 -23.51 -0.63
C GLU A 223 18.73 -24.49 -0.52
N LEU A 224 19.01 -25.77 -0.27
CA LEU A 224 17.99 -26.77 0.02
C LEU A 224 17.16 -26.38 1.25
N ARG A 225 17.82 -25.97 2.35
CA ARG A 225 17.14 -25.41 3.54
C ARG A 225 16.34 -24.16 3.18
N PHE A 226 16.90 -23.27 2.34
CA PHE A 226 16.22 -22.04 1.96
C PHE A 226 14.88 -22.27 1.26
N TYR A 227 14.76 -23.27 0.38
CA TYR A 227 13.49 -23.53 -0.33
C TYR A 227 12.54 -24.47 0.43
N ASN A 228 13.06 -25.37 1.27
CA ASN A 228 12.25 -26.29 2.07
C ASN A 228 11.72 -25.68 3.37
N ASP A 229 12.43 -24.73 3.96
CA ASP A 229 12.02 -24.13 5.24
C ASP A 229 10.88 -23.12 5.02
N LYS A 230 9.70 -23.41 5.57
CA LYS A 230 8.51 -22.55 5.47
C LYS A 230 8.53 -21.35 6.42
N GLY A 231 9.67 -20.96 7.02
CA GLY A 231 9.81 -19.57 7.48
C GLY A 231 10.58 -19.29 8.77
N SER A 232 11.79 -19.80 8.95
CA SER A 232 12.67 -19.27 10.01
C SER A 232 14.07 -18.96 9.53
N TYR A 233 14.25 -17.77 8.94
CA TYR A 233 15.52 -17.06 9.09
C TYR A 233 15.35 -16.08 10.23
N ALA A 234 15.76 -16.50 11.43
CA ALA A 234 16.11 -15.56 12.48
C ALA A 234 17.13 -14.58 11.89
N THR A 235 16.86 -13.28 12.02
CA THR A 235 17.88 -12.25 11.78
C THR A 235 19.09 -12.60 12.63
N ALA A 236 20.22 -12.84 11.98
CA ALA A 236 21.49 -13.04 12.68
C ALA A 236 21.71 -11.80 13.57
N ALA A 237 21.89 -12.07 14.87
CA ALA A 237 22.22 -11.09 15.89
C ALA A 237 23.57 -10.43 15.64
#